data_AF-A0A7S1XS49-F1
#
_entry.id   AF-A0A7S1XS49-F1
#
_cell.length_a   1.000
_cell.length_b   1.000
_cell.length_c   1.000
_cell.angle_alpha   90.00
_cell.angle_beta   90.00
_cell.angle_gamma   90.00
#
_symmetry.space_group_name_H-M   'P 1'
#
loop_
_entity.id
_entity.type
_entity.pdbx_description
1 polymer ?
#
loop_
_entity_poly.entity_id
_entity_poly.type
_entity_poly.pdbx_seq_one_letter_code
_entity_poly.pdbx_strand_id
1 'polypeptide(L)'
;MSLNSAYGCEGELCNKGWEEVLTHISPYWWGNVGIAFGLGLSVLGAAWGIWITGSSLVGAAVKAPRIRSKNLVSVIFCEATAIYGVIIAIILMNHIKDPEEKGYTIQVHAPRPLP
;
A
#
# COMPACT_ATOMS: atom_id res chain seq x y z
N MET A 1 7.73 -34.39 -38.72
CA MET A 1 6.32 -34.00 -38.56
C MET A 1 6.15 -33.48 -37.14
N SER A 2 5.98 -32.17 -37.01
CA SER A 2 5.91 -31.42 -35.74
C SER A 2 4.56 -31.65 -35.06
N LEU A 3 4.56 -32.10 -33.79
CA LEU A 3 3.37 -32.07 -32.93
C LEU A 3 3.77 -31.56 -31.54
N ASN A 4 3.43 -30.29 -31.33
CA ASN A 4 3.61 -29.46 -30.15
C ASN A 4 2.86 -30.02 -28.92
N SER A 5 3.54 -30.68 -27.99
CA SER A 5 2.96 -31.01 -26.68
C SER A 5 4.03 -31.12 -25.59
N ALA A 6 4.80 -30.04 -25.43
CA ALA A 6 5.59 -29.81 -24.23
C ALA A 6 5.64 -28.29 -24.04
N TYR A 7 4.78 -27.77 -23.17
CA TYR A 7 4.88 -26.45 -22.57
C TYR A 7 6.09 -26.44 -21.60
N GLY A 8 7.25 -26.86 -22.11
CA GLY A 8 8.52 -27.00 -21.42
C GLY A 8 9.23 -25.66 -21.47
N CYS A 9 9.06 -24.89 -20.41
CA CYS A 9 9.79 -23.66 -20.24
C CYS A 9 11.21 -23.94 -19.75
N GLU A 10 12.16 -23.93 -20.68
CA GLU A 10 13.60 -24.03 -20.44
C GLU A 10 14.21 -22.63 -20.59
N GLY A 11 14.13 -21.83 -19.53
CA GLY A 11 14.72 -20.50 -19.47
C GLY A 11 14.64 -19.91 -18.08
N GLU A 12 15.68 -19.17 -17.68
CA GLU A 12 15.90 -18.59 -16.35
C GLU A 12 14.80 -17.60 -15.89
N LEU A 13 13.90 -17.20 -16.80
CA LEU A 13 12.81 -16.26 -16.58
C LEU A 13 11.43 -16.80 -17.00
N CYS A 14 11.28 -18.11 -17.20
CA CYS A 14 9.96 -18.63 -17.51
C CYS A 14 9.12 -18.88 -16.25
N ASN A 15 8.13 -18.01 -16.04
CA ASN A 15 7.01 -18.25 -15.14
C ASN A 15 5.91 -19.05 -15.86
N LYS A 16 5.57 -20.22 -15.34
CA LYS A 16 4.48 -21.09 -15.82
C LYS A 16 3.09 -20.60 -15.40
N GLY A 17 3.01 -19.70 -14.41
CA GLY A 17 1.75 -19.11 -13.93
C GLY A 17 1.92 -17.92 -12.98
N TRP A 18 0.81 -17.25 -12.65
CA TRP A 18 0.79 -16.09 -11.74
C TRP A 18 1.27 -16.41 -10.32
N GLU A 19 1.17 -17.67 -9.90
CA GLU A 19 1.63 -18.15 -8.60
C GLU A 19 3.16 -18.09 -8.44
N GLU A 20 3.91 -18.46 -9.49
CA GLU A 20 5.38 -18.36 -9.49
C GLU A 20 5.81 -16.88 -9.47
N VAL A 21 5.11 -15.99 -10.18
CA VAL A 21 5.40 -14.54 -10.15
C VAL A 21 5.22 -13.96 -8.74
N LEU A 22 4.13 -14.31 -8.05
CA LEU A 22 3.84 -13.80 -6.70
C LEU A 22 4.83 -14.32 -5.65
N THR A 23 5.36 -15.53 -5.83
CA THR A 23 6.36 -16.12 -4.94
C THR A 23 7.79 -15.63 -5.22
N HIS A 24 8.08 -15.17 -6.43
CA HIS A 24 9.35 -14.53 -6.79
C HIS A 24 9.49 -13.09 -6.27
N ILE A 25 8.38 -12.39 -5.98
CA ILE A 25 8.40 -11.02 -5.45
C ILE A 25 8.72 -11.04 -3.95
N SER A 26 9.66 -10.20 -3.52
CA SER A 26 10.04 -10.13 -2.10
C SER A 26 8.86 -9.71 -1.21
N PRO A 27 8.62 -10.37 -0.07
CA PRO A 27 7.48 -10.09 0.80
C PRO A 27 7.51 -8.68 1.41
N TYR A 28 8.69 -8.10 1.59
CA TYR A 28 8.87 -6.70 2.03
C TYR A 28 8.24 -5.69 1.09
N TRP A 29 8.24 -5.98 -0.22
CA TRP A 29 7.70 -5.08 -1.21
C TRP A 29 6.19 -4.91 -1.01
N TRP A 30 5.48 -6.02 -0.80
CA TRP A 30 4.04 -6.02 -0.49
C TRP A 30 3.72 -5.26 0.81
N GLY A 31 4.53 -5.47 1.85
CA GLY A 31 4.37 -4.76 3.13
C GLY A 31 4.57 -3.25 2.99
N ASN A 32 5.67 -2.81 2.38
CA ASN A 32 6.00 -1.39 2.24
C ASN A 32 5.00 -0.64 1.35
N VAL A 33 4.53 -1.26 0.27
CA VAL A 33 3.55 -0.64 -0.61
C VAL A 33 2.16 -0.59 0.00
N GLY A 34 1.76 -1.60 0.76
CA GLY A 34 0.52 -1.55 1.54
C GLY A 34 0.52 -0.37 2.54
N ILE A 35 1.63 -0.17 3.26
CA ILE A 35 1.79 0.93 4.21
C ILE A 35 1.76 2.29 3.49
N ALA A 36 2.51 2.42 2.39
CA ALA A 36 2.58 3.67 1.62
C ALA A 36 1.21 4.07 1.05
N PHE A 37 0.47 3.13 0.45
CA PHE A 37 -0.87 3.41 -0.06
C PHE A 37 -1.89 3.65 1.05
N GLY A 38 -1.85 2.89 2.15
CA GLY A 38 -2.76 3.07 3.28
C GLY A 38 -2.63 4.46 3.91
N LEU A 39 -1.40 4.91 4.14
CA LEU A 39 -1.11 6.26 4.63
C LEU A 39 -1.46 7.33 3.58
N GLY A 40 -0.98 7.15 2.35
CA GLY A 40 -1.15 8.12 1.27
C GLY A 40 -2.62 8.38 0.92
N LEU A 41 -3.40 7.33 0.73
CA LEU A 41 -4.84 7.45 0.40
C LEU A 41 -5.65 8.05 1.56
N SER A 42 -5.27 7.76 2.81
CA SER A 42 -5.92 8.34 3.99
C SER A 42 -5.72 9.87 4.04
N VAL A 43 -4.47 10.34 3.90
CA VAL A 43 -4.16 11.78 3.93
C VAL A 43 -4.73 12.51 2.70
N LEU A 44 -4.71 11.89 1.52
CA LEU A 44 -5.32 12.45 0.31
C LEU A 44 -6.83 12.63 0.46
N GLY A 45 -7.53 11.63 1.04
CA GLY A 45 -8.95 11.74 1.34
C GLY A 45 -9.27 12.86 2.32
N ALA A 46 -8.45 13.02 3.36
CA ALA A 46 -8.61 14.09 4.33
C ALA A 46 -8.40 15.48 3.70
N ALA A 47 -7.31 15.66 2.93
CA ALA A 47 -7.03 16.91 2.24
C ALA A 47 -8.17 17.31 1.28
N TRP A 48 -8.72 16.33 0.55
CA TRP A 48 -9.83 16.56 -0.37
C TRP A 48 -11.12 16.99 0.36
N GLY A 49 -11.45 16.35 1.48
CA GLY A 49 -12.61 16.73 2.29
C GLY A 49 -12.50 18.13 2.90
N ILE A 50 -11.30 18.50 3.33
CA ILE A 50 -11.00 19.84 3.87
C ILE A 50 -11.11 20.90 2.76
N TRP A 51 -10.62 20.62 1.55
CA TRP A 51 -10.72 21.55 0.41
C TRP A 51 -12.17 21.93 0.08
N ILE A 52 -13.05 20.93 -0.01
CA ILE A 52 -14.47 21.14 -0.34
C ILE A 52 -15.19 21.89 0.80
N THR A 53 -14.94 21.47 2.04
CA THR A 53 -15.58 22.11 3.20
C THR A 53 -15.05 23.53 3.42
N GLY A 54 -13.75 23.75 3.21
CA GLY A 54 -13.08 25.03 3.43
C GLY A 54 -13.58 26.12 2.49
N SER A 55 -13.71 25.83 1.20
CA SER A 55 -14.25 26.79 0.22
C SER A 55 -15.69 27.21 0.57
N SER A 56 -16.53 26.24 0.95
CA SER A 56 -17.91 26.48 1.38
C SER A 56 -17.99 27.27 2.69
N LEU A 57 -17.11 26.95 3.65
CA LEU A 57 -17.06 27.59 4.96
C LEU A 57 -16.67 29.07 4.85
N VAL A 58 -15.67 29.40 4.04
CA VAL A 58 -15.21 30.78 3.84
C VAL A 58 -16.32 31.62 3.19
N GLY A 59 -17.03 31.10 2.19
CA GLY A 59 -18.15 31.80 1.57
C GLY A 59 -19.30 32.08 2.55
N ALA A 60 -19.65 31.10 3.39
CA ALA A 60 -20.72 31.25 4.38
C ALA A 60 -20.33 32.18 5.55
N ALA A 61 -19.04 32.21 5.92
CA ALA A 61 -18.53 32.98 7.06
C ALA A 61 -18.67 34.49 6.91
N VAL A 62 -18.70 35.01 5.67
CA VAL A 62 -18.78 36.46 5.40
C VAL A 62 -20.13 37.04 5.84
N LYS A 63 -21.23 36.32 5.63
CA LYS A 63 -22.59 36.82 5.91
C LYS A 63 -23.11 36.42 7.29
N ALA A 64 -22.63 35.32 7.85
CA ALA A 64 -22.99 34.88 9.19
C ALA A 64 -21.79 34.20 9.88
N PRO A 65 -21.08 34.85 10.81
CA PRO A 65 -19.91 34.23 11.45
C PRO A 65 -20.28 33.13 12.46
N ARG A 66 -21.52 33.11 12.96
CA ARG A 66 -22.01 32.12 13.95
C ARG A 66 -22.15 30.69 13.44
N ILE A 67 -22.15 30.49 12.12
CA ILE A 67 -22.24 29.15 11.50
C ILE A 67 -20.88 28.46 11.38
N ARG A 68 -19.76 29.18 11.58
CA ARG A 68 -18.42 28.58 11.49
C ARG A 68 -18.18 27.50 12.54
N SER A 69 -18.62 27.70 13.77
CA SER A 69 -18.39 26.74 14.87
C SER A 69 -19.17 25.44 14.71
N LYS A 70 -20.34 25.46 14.05
CA LYS A 70 -21.15 24.25 13.79
C LYS A 70 -20.58 23.42 12.64
N ASN A 71 -20.10 24.08 11.57
CA ASN A 71 -19.51 23.39 10.42
C ASN A 71 -18.04 22.96 10.66
N LEU A 72 -17.38 23.45 11.71
CA LEU A 72 -16.01 23.02 12.04
C LEU A 72 -15.92 21.53 12.40
N VAL A 73 -17.03 20.96 12.88
CA VAL A 73 -17.10 19.55 13.27
C VAL A 73 -16.77 18.61 12.10
N SER A 74 -17.19 18.93 10.87
CA SER A 74 -16.88 18.08 9.70
C SER A 74 -15.39 18.08 9.34
N VAL A 75 -14.68 19.19 9.59
CA VAL A 75 -13.22 19.29 9.39
C VAL A 75 -12.49 18.42 10.40
N ILE A 76 -12.91 18.42 11.67
CA ILE A 76 -12.30 17.61 12.73
C ILE A 76 -12.46 16.11 12.45
N PHE A 77 -13.61 15.67 11.94
CA PHE A 77 -13.79 14.27 11.52
C PHE A 77 -12.86 13.86 10.36
N CYS A 78 -12.56 14.80 9.46
CA CYS A 78 -11.63 14.60 8.37
C CYS A 78 -10.19 14.39 8.90
N GLU A 79 -9.76 15.24 9.83
CA GLU A 79 -8.45 15.13 10.51
C GLU A 79 -8.32 13.84 11.32
N ALA A 80 -9.38 13.45 12.04
CA ALA A 80 -9.38 12.19 12.80
C ALA A 80 -9.11 10.99 11.89
N THR A 81 -9.68 10.97 10.67
CA THR A 81 -9.46 9.91 9.68
C THR A 81 -8.01 9.82 9.23
N ALA A 82 -7.34 10.97 9.04
CA ALA A 82 -5.91 11.01 8.71
C ALA A 82 -5.05 10.47 9.86
N ILE A 83 -5.36 10.83 11.10
CA ILE A 83 -4.66 10.33 12.29
C ILE A 83 -4.80 8.81 12.40
N TYR A 84 -5.98 8.25 12.15
CA TYR A 84 -6.16 6.80 12.12
C TYR A 84 -5.26 6.13 11.07
N GLY A 85 -5.15 6.71 9.87
CA GLY A 85 -4.24 6.22 8.82
C GLY A 85 -2.77 6.23 9.25
N VAL A 86 -2.31 7.31 9.90
CA VAL A 86 -0.94 7.43 10.43
C VAL A 86 -0.65 6.41 11.51
N ILE A 87 -1.57 6.22 12.46
CA ILE A 87 -1.40 5.25 13.56
C ILE A 87 -1.25 3.83 12.99
N ILE A 88 -2.11 3.44 12.05
CA ILE A 88 -2.05 2.11 11.43
C ILE A 88 -0.74 1.93 10.65
N ALA A 89 -0.29 2.96 9.92
CA ALA A 89 1.00 2.91 9.22
C ALA A 89 2.17 2.66 10.19
N ILE A 90 2.21 3.37 11.33
CA ILE A 90 3.25 3.18 12.35
C ILE A 90 3.18 1.77 12.94
N ILE A 91 1.99 1.25 13.26
CA ILE A 91 1.84 -0.10 13.81
C ILE A 91 2.36 -1.14 12.82
N LEU A 92 1.98 -1.04 11.54
CA LEU A 92 2.41 -1.97 10.50
C LEU A 92 3.93 -1.91 10.27
N MET A 93 4.54 -0.73 10.30
CA MET A 93 5.99 -0.57 10.21
C MET A 93 6.72 -1.29 11.36
N ASN A 94 6.18 -1.24 12.58
CA ASN A 94 6.78 -1.94 13.72
C ASN A 94 6.65 -3.47 13.65
N HIS A 95 5.75 -3.98 12.81
CA HIS A 95 5.57 -5.43 12.61
C HIS A 95 6.47 -6.00 11.50
N ILE A 96 7.07 -5.16 10.65
CA ILE A 96 8.06 -5.60 9.66
C ILE A 96 9.39 -5.83 10.39
N LYS A 97 9.76 -7.11 10.55
CA LYS A 97 11.04 -7.52 11.15
C LYS A 97 11.94 -8.14 10.11
N ASP A 98 13.24 -7.90 10.24
CA ASP A 98 14.26 -8.64 9.50
C ASP A 98 14.30 -10.09 10.03
N PRO A 99 14.41 -11.12 9.17
CA PRO A 99 14.64 -12.48 9.61
C PRO A 99 16.01 -12.52 10.28
N GLU A 100 16.03 -13.03 11.51
CA GLU A 100 17.26 -13.24 12.29
C GLU A 100 18.19 -14.28 11.63
N GLU A 101 17.68 -15.04 10.67
CA GLU A 101 18.42 -16.01 9.88
C GLU A 101 18.65 -15.51 8.44
N LYS A 102 19.93 -15.32 8.07
CA LYS A 102 20.42 -14.96 6.73
C LYS A 102 20.08 -15.99 5.62
N GLY A 103 19.21 -16.97 5.88
CA GLY A 103 18.90 -18.11 5.00
C GLY A 103 17.73 -17.89 4.04
N TYR A 104 16.98 -16.79 4.17
CA TYR A 104 15.78 -16.50 3.36
C TYR A 104 16.01 -15.46 2.24
N THR A 105 17.26 -15.28 1.79
CA THR A 105 17.46 -14.83 0.42
C THR A 105 17.04 -15.97 -0.49
N ILE A 106 15.80 -15.89 -0.98
CA ILE A 106 15.31 -16.44 -2.25
C ILE A 106 16.35 -17.38 -2.91
N GLN A 107 16.28 -18.68 -2.59
CA GLN A 107 17.06 -19.78 -3.20
C GLN A 107 16.57 -20.03 -4.64
N VAL A 108 16.54 -19.00 -5.48
CA VAL A 108 16.16 -19.11 -6.90
C VAL A 108 17.28 -19.69 -7.76
N HIS A 109 18.42 -20.05 -7.17
CA HIS A 109 19.45 -20.82 -7.88
C HIS A 109 20.24 -21.73 -6.93
N ALA A 110 19.67 -22.86 -6.53
CA ALA A 110 20.48 -24.03 -6.23
C ALA A 110 20.54 -24.87 -7.52
N PRO A 111 21.64 -24.84 -8.30
CA PRO A 111 21.81 -25.81 -9.37
C PRO A 111 21.87 -27.18 -8.71
N ARG A 112 20.95 -28.07 -9.10
CA ARG A 112 20.97 -29.48 -8.69
C ARG A 112 22.38 -30.02 -9.02
N PRO A 113 23.08 -30.72 -8.12
CA PRO A 113 24.37 -31.30 -8.45
C PRO A 113 24.15 -32.32 -9.57
N LEU A 114 24.74 -32.05 -10.73
CA LEU A 114 24.82 -33.01 -11.83
C LEU A 114 25.87 -34.07 -11.46
N PRO A 115 25.60 -35.38 -11.66
CA PRO A 115 26.65 -36.40 -11.66
C PRO A 115 27.59 -36.22 -12.87
#